data_AF-X0USA9-F1
#
_entry.id   AF-X0USA9-F1
#
_cell.length_a   1.000
_cell.length_b   1.000
_cell.length_c   1.000
_cell.angle_alpha   90.00
_cell.angle_beta   90.00
_cell.angle_gamma   90.00
#
_symmetry.space_group_name_H-M   'P 1'
#
loop_
_entity.id
_entity.type
_entity.pdbx_description
1 polymer ?
#
loop_
_entity_poly.entity_id
_entity_poly.type
_entity_poly.pdbx_seq_one_letter_code
_entity_poly.pdbx_strand_id
1 'polypeptide(L)'
;YPMEYLIQKVTELGIGAIHPFYSERTVIKLKPEQLKNKMDRWMEIMKSACKQCGRVTLPTLNAPLPFEELINTVPNKKTLKVLLWEDEDKADLKRLLTSMSFEPHVFAIVGPEGGFTSNEVNLAKDAGFQIISLGNRILRAETAAVSLISIIQYEWGDLNLE
;
A
#
# COMPACT_ATOMS: atom_id res chain seq x y z
N TYR A 1 5.90 16.06 -0.21
CA TYR A 1 6.50 15.74 -1.52
C TYR A 1 6.48 14.23 -1.87
N PRO A 2 7.18 13.29 -1.21
CA PRO A 2 7.09 11.86 -1.60
C PRO A 2 5.69 11.25 -1.42
N MET A 3 5.08 11.48 -0.25
CA MET A 3 3.72 10.98 0.04
C MET A 3 2.65 11.61 -0.87
N GLU A 4 2.80 12.89 -1.23
CA GLU A 4 1.85 13.58 -2.12
C GLU A 4 1.90 13.00 -3.53
N TYR A 5 3.10 12.75 -4.06
CA TYR A 5 3.30 12.05 -5.33
C TYR A 5 2.71 10.64 -5.26
N LEU A 6 2.98 9.90 -4.19
CA LEU A 6 2.45 8.56 -3.99
C LEU A 6 0.91 8.58 -4.04
N ILE A 7 0.26 9.41 -3.22
CA ILE A 7 -1.21 9.55 -3.17
C ILE A 7 -1.79 9.84 -4.55
N GLN A 8 -1.20 10.78 -5.28
CA GLN A 8 -1.63 11.10 -6.64
C GLN A 8 -1.58 9.85 -7.53
N LYS A 9 -0.44 9.15 -7.57
CA LYS A 9 -0.22 8.02 -8.48
C LYS A 9 -1.00 6.77 -8.13
N VAL A 10 -1.11 6.43 -6.85
CA VAL A 10 -1.94 5.28 -6.46
C VAL A 10 -3.42 5.54 -6.73
N THR A 11 -3.88 6.79 -6.61
CA THR A 11 -5.25 7.19 -6.95
C THR A 11 -5.52 7.03 -8.44
N GLU A 12 -4.61 7.51 -9.29
CA GLU A 12 -4.66 7.32 -10.75
C GLU A 12 -4.67 5.82 -11.12
N LEU A 13 -3.93 4.99 -10.39
CA LEU A 13 -3.84 3.53 -10.60
C LEU A 13 -4.99 2.72 -9.99
N GLY A 14 -6.09 3.35 -9.56
CA GLY A 14 -7.32 2.61 -9.27
C GLY A 14 -7.46 2.02 -7.85
N ILE A 15 -6.64 2.40 -6.87
CA ILE A 15 -6.79 1.86 -5.50
C ILE A 15 -8.17 2.13 -4.87
N GLY A 16 -8.65 1.25 -3.97
CA GLY A 16 -9.91 1.47 -3.25
C GLY A 16 -9.79 2.32 -1.98
N ALA A 17 -8.67 2.23 -1.27
CA ALA A 17 -8.44 2.95 -0.02
C ALA A 17 -6.95 3.16 0.26
N ILE A 18 -6.65 4.19 1.06
CA ILE A 18 -5.32 4.48 1.62
C ILE A 18 -5.42 4.39 3.14
N HIS A 19 -4.50 3.63 3.73
CA HIS A 19 -4.34 3.50 5.17
C HIS A 19 -2.94 4.00 5.56
N PRO A 20 -2.78 5.29 5.91
CA PRO A 20 -1.54 5.77 6.50
C PRO A 20 -1.26 5.02 7.81
N PHE A 21 0.02 4.85 8.16
CA PHE A 21 0.37 4.19 9.42
C PHE A 21 1.68 4.70 10.01
N TYR A 22 1.87 4.43 11.29
CA TYR A 22 3.13 4.65 12.00
C TYR A 22 3.82 3.30 12.23
N SER A 23 5.02 3.16 11.68
CA SER A 23 5.95 2.06 11.96
C SER A 23 6.91 2.45 13.08
N GLU A 24 7.65 1.48 13.59
CA GLU A 24 8.74 1.70 14.56
C GLU A 24 9.79 2.68 14.02
N ARG A 25 10.10 2.59 12.73
CA ARG A 25 11.11 3.43 12.05
C ARG A 25 10.52 4.68 11.40
N THR A 26 9.27 5.04 11.72
CA THR A 26 8.69 6.30 11.24
C THR A 26 9.29 7.49 12.01
N VAL A 27 10.07 8.31 11.31
CA VAL A 27 10.81 9.44 11.89
C VAL A 27 9.89 10.57 12.37
N ILE A 28 8.69 10.70 11.78
CA ILE A 28 7.81 11.85 12.00
C ILE A 28 6.62 11.46 12.88
N LYS A 29 6.62 11.91 14.13
CA LYS A 29 5.43 11.95 15.00
C LYS A 29 4.80 13.34 14.92
N LEU A 30 3.67 13.47 14.23
CA LEU A 30 2.98 14.75 14.04
C LEU A 30 2.09 15.09 15.24
N LYS A 31 2.01 16.37 15.58
CA LYS A 31 0.97 16.87 16.50
C LYS A 31 -0.42 16.75 15.82
N PRO A 32 -1.52 16.64 16.58
CA PRO A 32 -2.87 16.46 16.03
C PRO A 32 -3.26 17.50 14.95
N GLU A 33 -2.96 18.78 15.16
CA GLU A 33 -3.25 19.85 14.18
C GLU A 33 -2.43 19.70 12.88
N GLN A 34 -1.15 19.34 13.00
CA GLN A 34 -0.30 19.11 11.84
C GLN A 34 -0.75 17.89 11.04
N LEU A 35 -1.20 16.84 11.74
CA LEU A 35 -1.76 15.66 11.12
C LEU A 35 -3.03 16.01 10.35
N LYS A 36 -3.96 16.76 10.96
CA LYS A 36 -5.19 17.23 10.30
C LYS A 36 -4.88 17.99 9.01
N ASN A 37 -3.98 18.97 9.07
CA ASN A 37 -3.60 19.75 7.89
C ASN A 37 -2.99 18.88 6.77
N LYS A 38 -2.20 17.85 7.12
CA LYS A 38 -1.68 16.89 6.13
C LYS A 38 -2.78 16.04 5.53
N MET A 39 -3.69 15.52 6.35
CA MET A 39 -4.83 14.70 5.90
C MET A 39 -5.74 15.49 4.95
N ASP A 40 -6.03 16.75 5.27
CA ASP A 40 -6.81 17.65 4.42
C ASP A 40 -6.10 17.88 3.08
N ARG A 41 -4.79 18.15 3.11
CA ARG A 41 -3.97 18.30 1.89
C ARG A 41 -3.96 17.03 1.04
N TRP A 42 -3.84 15.85 1.65
CA TRP A 42 -3.85 14.55 0.97
C TRP A 42 -5.20 14.25 0.33
N MET A 43 -6.29 14.58 1.02
CA MET A 43 -7.65 14.47 0.49
C MET A 43 -7.83 15.34 -0.77
N GLU A 44 -7.32 16.58 -0.76
CA GLU A 44 -7.41 17.46 -1.95
C GLU A 44 -6.60 16.92 -3.15
N ILE A 45 -5.42 16.33 -2.90
CA ILE A 45 -4.63 15.69 -3.95
C ILE A 45 -5.39 14.50 -4.54
N MET A 46 -5.97 13.65 -3.69
CA MET A 46 -6.74 12.48 -4.11
C MET A 46 -7.98 12.89 -4.93
N LYS A 47 -8.70 13.94 -4.52
CA LYS A 47 -9.82 14.50 -5.29
C LYS A 47 -9.37 15.03 -6.66
N SER A 48 -8.27 15.77 -6.70
CA SER A 48 -7.71 16.29 -7.96
C SER A 48 -7.29 15.17 -8.90
N ALA A 49 -6.64 14.12 -8.38
CA ALA A 49 -6.23 12.95 -9.16
C ALA A 49 -7.45 12.21 -9.73
N CYS A 50 -8.50 11.97 -8.94
CA CYS A 50 -9.75 11.36 -9.42
C CYS A 50 -10.37 12.16 -10.56
N LYS A 51 -10.44 13.50 -10.42
CA LYS A 51 -10.96 14.39 -11.46
C LYS A 51 -10.13 14.30 -12.74
N GLN A 52 -8.80 14.24 -12.62
CA GLN A 52 -7.89 14.20 -13.77
C GLN A 52 -7.95 12.87 -14.52
N CYS A 53 -8.01 11.74 -13.82
CA CYS A 53 -8.07 10.42 -14.45
C CYS A 53 -9.49 9.96 -14.83
N GLY A 54 -10.51 10.78 -14.60
CA GLY A 54 -11.90 10.47 -14.97
C GLY A 54 -12.59 9.46 -14.05
N ARG A 55 -12.04 9.24 -12.84
CA ARG A 55 -12.59 8.28 -11.89
C ARG A 55 -13.80 8.87 -11.15
N VAL A 56 -14.93 8.17 -11.19
CA VAL A 56 -16.20 8.62 -10.57
C VAL A 56 -16.31 8.32 -9.07
N THR A 57 -15.51 7.38 -8.57
CA THR A 57 -15.53 6.98 -7.15
C THR A 57 -14.25 7.43 -6.46
N LEU A 58 -14.36 8.27 -5.45
CA LEU A 58 -13.24 8.71 -4.63
C LEU A 58 -12.77 7.55 -3.70
N PRO A 59 -11.46 7.21 -3.66
CA PRO A 59 -10.95 6.26 -2.68
C PRO A 59 -11.14 6.75 -1.25
N THR A 60 -11.18 5.83 -0.30
CA THR A 60 -11.26 6.19 1.13
C THR A 60 -9.86 6.53 1.67
N LEU A 61 -9.71 7.67 2.34
CA LEU A 61 -8.49 8.01 3.09
C LEU A 61 -8.75 7.84 4.59
N ASN A 62 -8.21 6.78 5.17
CA ASN A 62 -8.40 6.43 6.58
C ASN A 62 -7.46 7.22 7.51
N ALA A 63 -7.86 7.35 8.78
CA ALA A 63 -6.99 7.93 9.79
C ALA A 63 -5.74 7.07 9.99
N PRO A 64 -4.57 7.66 10.30
CA PRO A 64 -3.36 6.89 10.53
C PRO A 64 -3.46 6.00 11.77
N LEU A 65 -2.99 4.77 11.66
CA LEU A 65 -2.96 3.79 12.76
C LEU A 65 -1.52 3.35 13.10
N PRO A 66 -1.25 2.88 14.32
CA PRO A 66 -0.05 2.08 14.59
C PRO A 66 0.00 0.85 13.68
N PHE A 67 1.19 0.41 13.27
CA PHE A 67 1.37 -0.76 12.41
C PHE A 67 0.68 -2.02 12.95
N GLU A 68 0.79 -2.27 14.26
CA GLU A 68 0.17 -3.42 14.94
C GLU A 68 -1.36 -3.39 14.84
N GLU A 69 -1.97 -2.21 14.88
CA GLU A 69 -3.40 -2.07 14.67
C GLU A 69 -3.76 -2.26 13.19
N LEU A 70 -2.97 -1.65 12.28
CA LEU A 70 -3.19 -1.72 10.84
C LEU A 70 -3.32 -3.16 10.33
N ILE A 71 -2.38 -4.04 10.69
CA ILE A 71 -2.35 -5.44 10.21
C ILE A 71 -3.60 -6.23 10.62
N ASN A 72 -4.32 -5.76 11.65
CA ASN A 72 -5.55 -6.36 12.14
C ASN A 72 -6.83 -5.73 11.55
N THR A 73 -6.72 -4.67 10.74
CA THR A 73 -7.88 -3.99 10.15
C THR A 73 -8.44 -4.64 8.89
N VAL A 74 -7.77 -5.66 8.33
CA VAL A 74 -8.17 -6.30 7.07
C VAL A 74 -9.54 -6.98 7.23
N PRO A 75 -10.61 -6.49 6.58
CA PRO A 75 -11.98 -6.83 6.96
C PRO A 75 -12.48 -8.18 6.40
N ASN A 76 -11.84 -8.71 5.35
CA ASN A 76 -12.33 -9.88 4.63
C ASN A 76 -11.31 -11.03 4.67
N LYS A 77 -11.79 -12.23 5.04
CA LYS A 77 -10.99 -13.46 5.08
C LYS A 77 -10.44 -13.88 3.71
N LYS A 78 -11.05 -13.42 2.62
CA LYS A 78 -10.60 -13.66 1.24
C LYS A 78 -9.68 -12.55 0.70
N THR A 79 -9.32 -11.55 1.51
CA THR A 79 -8.38 -10.53 1.06
C THR A 79 -6.98 -11.12 0.98
N LEU A 80 -6.33 -10.98 -0.18
CA LEU A 80 -4.90 -11.23 -0.30
C LEU A 80 -4.14 -10.16 0.49
N LYS A 81 -3.43 -10.58 1.53
CA LYS A 81 -2.62 -9.71 2.39
C LYS A 81 -1.17 -9.76 1.93
N VAL A 82 -0.61 -8.62 1.55
CA VAL A 82 0.76 -8.52 1.02
C VAL A 82 1.55 -7.48 1.81
N LEU A 83 2.77 -7.80 2.20
CA LEU A 83 3.73 -6.84 2.73
C LEU A 83 5.00 -6.89 1.88
N LEU A 84 5.44 -5.73 1.39
CA LEU A 84 6.71 -5.61 0.69
C LEU A 84 7.86 -5.48 1.68
N TRP A 85 8.88 -6.32 1.54
CA TRP A 85 10.08 -6.27 2.35
C TRP A 85 11.34 -6.50 1.51
N GLU A 86 12.33 -5.63 1.66
CA GLU A 86 13.56 -5.67 0.87
C GLU A 86 14.46 -6.87 1.16
N ASP A 87 14.38 -7.44 2.37
CA ASP A 87 15.19 -8.59 2.79
C ASP A 87 14.52 -9.95 2.48
N GLU A 88 13.35 -9.96 1.82
CA GLU A 88 12.72 -11.19 1.35
C GLU A 88 13.40 -11.69 0.06
N ASP A 89 13.92 -12.91 0.09
CA ASP A 89 14.77 -13.48 -0.96
C ASP A 89 14.10 -14.61 -1.76
N LYS A 90 12.97 -15.15 -1.28
CA LYS A 90 12.37 -16.38 -1.83
C LYS A 90 10.99 -16.17 -2.42
N ALA A 91 10.20 -15.27 -1.84
CA ALA A 91 8.85 -15.01 -2.28
C ALA A 91 8.81 -13.80 -3.24
N ASP A 92 8.54 -14.07 -4.51
CA ASP A 92 8.31 -13.03 -5.51
C ASP A 92 6.82 -12.85 -5.82
N LEU A 93 6.47 -11.62 -6.22
CA LEU A 93 5.09 -11.26 -6.56
C LEU A 93 4.53 -12.11 -7.71
N LYS A 94 5.34 -12.43 -8.72
CA LYS A 94 4.87 -13.16 -9.91
C LYS A 94 4.35 -14.55 -9.54
N ARG A 95 5.09 -15.29 -8.73
CA ARG A 95 4.71 -16.62 -8.25
C ARG A 95 3.45 -16.55 -7.40
N LEU A 96 3.33 -15.53 -6.54
CA LEU A 96 2.13 -15.31 -5.74
C LEU A 96 0.90 -15.13 -6.65
N LEU A 97 0.96 -14.17 -7.59
CA LEU A 97 -0.17 -13.84 -8.47
C LEU A 97 -0.55 -14.99 -9.42
N THR A 98 0.42 -15.71 -9.97
CA THR A 98 0.15 -16.82 -10.91
C THR A 98 -0.35 -18.09 -10.23
N SER A 99 -0.12 -18.26 -8.93
CA SER A 99 -0.57 -19.43 -8.16
C SER A 99 -2.01 -19.34 -7.66
N MET A 100 -2.64 -18.17 -7.77
CA MET A 100 -3.97 -17.90 -7.26
C MET A 100 -4.96 -17.70 -8.40
N SER A 101 -6.18 -18.20 -8.23
CA SER A 101 -7.32 -17.70 -9.02
C SER A 101 -7.61 -16.27 -8.59
N PHE A 102 -8.00 -15.40 -9.54
CA PHE A 102 -8.32 -13.99 -9.31
C PHE A 102 -8.96 -13.74 -7.93
N GLU A 103 -8.26 -12.98 -7.09
CA GLU A 103 -8.79 -12.52 -5.80
C GLU A 103 -9.29 -11.08 -5.95
N PRO A 104 -10.54 -10.78 -5.58
CA PRO A 104 -11.12 -9.48 -5.87
C PRO A 104 -10.51 -8.36 -5.02
N HIS A 105 -9.86 -8.68 -3.90
CA HIS A 105 -9.41 -7.69 -2.92
C HIS A 105 -7.97 -7.96 -2.47
N VAL A 106 -7.09 -6.99 -2.69
CA VAL A 106 -5.71 -7.01 -2.20
C VAL A 106 -5.51 -5.91 -1.16
N PHE A 107 -4.91 -6.25 -0.03
CA PHE A 107 -4.45 -5.30 0.99
C PHE A 107 -2.93 -5.36 1.05
N ALA A 108 -2.29 -4.33 0.51
CA ALA A 108 -0.85 -4.23 0.42
C ALA A 108 -0.30 -3.20 1.41
N ILE A 109 0.76 -3.58 2.13
CA ILE A 109 1.53 -2.68 2.98
C ILE A 109 2.89 -2.46 2.34
N VAL A 110 3.25 -1.20 2.16
CA VAL A 110 4.57 -0.76 1.67
C VAL A 110 5.24 0.03 2.77
N GLY A 111 6.50 -0.33 3.03
CA GLY A 111 7.24 0.15 4.20
C GLY A 111 7.55 1.64 4.20
N PRO A 112 7.90 2.17 5.39
CA PRO A 112 8.41 3.52 5.55
C PRO A 112 9.79 3.66 4.91
N GLU A 113 10.31 4.89 4.85
CA GLU A 113 11.67 5.18 4.36
C GLU A 113 12.78 4.42 5.10
N GLY A 114 12.56 4.07 6.38
CA GLY A 114 13.49 3.31 7.21
C GLY A 114 13.38 1.78 7.11
N GLY A 115 12.50 1.27 6.25
CA GLY A 115 12.18 -0.16 6.16
C GLY A 115 11.43 -0.69 7.39
N PHE A 116 11.09 -1.98 7.36
CA PHE A 116 10.45 -2.67 8.49
C PHE A 116 11.49 -3.30 9.43
N THR A 117 11.14 -3.42 10.71
CA THR A 117 11.91 -4.28 11.62
C THR A 117 11.52 -5.75 11.42
N SER A 118 12.42 -6.67 11.78
CA SER A 118 12.10 -8.10 11.75
C SER A 118 10.91 -8.45 12.65
N ASN A 119 10.69 -7.68 13.72
CA ASN A 119 9.52 -7.84 14.58
C ASN A 119 8.22 -7.46 13.85
N GLU A 120 8.18 -6.31 13.17
CA GLU A 120 7.03 -5.89 12.35
C GLU A 120 6.73 -6.92 11.25
N VAL A 121 7.76 -7.43 10.58
CA VAL A 121 7.61 -8.47 9.56
C VAL A 121 7.02 -9.76 10.14
N ASN A 122 7.48 -10.20 11.32
CA ASN A 122 6.93 -11.38 12.00
C ASN A 122 5.48 -11.18 12.42
N LEU A 123 5.13 -10.02 12.98
CA LEU A 123 3.74 -9.69 13.32
C LEU A 123 2.82 -9.72 12.10
N ALA A 124 3.29 -9.19 10.96
CA ALA A 124 2.55 -9.28 9.71
C ALA A 124 2.36 -10.74 9.25
N LYS A 125 3.40 -11.57 9.34
CA LYS A 125 3.31 -13.02 9.03
C LYS A 125 2.25 -13.69 9.90
N ASP A 126 2.26 -13.43 11.20
CA ASP A 126 1.29 -13.99 12.16
C ASP A 126 -0.14 -13.51 11.86
N ALA A 127 -0.30 -12.29 11.35
CA ALA A 127 -1.58 -11.76 10.87
C ALA A 127 -2.00 -12.30 9.48
N GLY A 128 -1.20 -13.19 8.89
CA GLY A 128 -1.47 -13.86 7.62
C GLY A 128 -1.03 -13.09 6.37
N PHE A 129 -0.13 -12.10 6.50
CA PHE A 129 0.47 -11.43 5.35
C PHE A 129 1.49 -12.33 4.65
N GLN A 130 1.42 -12.35 3.32
CA GLN A 130 2.47 -12.86 2.47
C GLN A 130 3.56 -11.79 2.38
N ILE A 131 4.75 -12.12 2.87
CA ILE A 131 5.92 -11.24 2.76
C ILE A 131 6.55 -11.52 1.40
N ILE A 132 6.71 -10.48 0.59
CA ILE A 132 7.26 -10.61 -0.76
C ILE A 132 8.26 -9.50 -1.07
N SER A 133 9.10 -9.76 -2.06
CA SER A 133 10.04 -8.79 -2.63
C SER A 133 9.61 -8.39 -4.06
N LEU A 134 10.03 -7.19 -4.48
CA LEU A 134 9.88 -6.71 -5.87
C LEU A 134 11.20 -6.82 -6.64
N GLY A 135 11.69 -8.05 -6.76
CA GLY A 135 12.93 -8.37 -7.44
C GLY A 135 14.17 -7.90 -6.67
N ASN A 136 15.33 -7.95 -7.33
CA ASN A 136 16.63 -7.86 -6.62
C ASN A 136 17.10 -6.43 -6.31
N ARG A 137 16.30 -5.40 -6.61
CA ARG A 137 16.67 -4.00 -6.39
C ARG A 137 15.90 -3.44 -5.23
N ILE A 138 16.61 -2.77 -4.32
CA ILE A 138 15.98 -1.99 -3.26
C ILE A 138 15.31 -0.78 -3.92
N LEU A 139 13.98 -0.79 -3.94
CA LEU A 139 13.17 0.30 -4.46
C LEU A 139 12.85 1.30 -3.34
N ARG A 140 12.71 2.58 -3.69
CA ARG A 140 12.10 3.55 -2.76
C ARG A 140 10.64 3.20 -2.53
N ALA A 141 10.11 3.53 -1.35
CA ALA A 141 8.74 3.22 -0.96
C ALA A 141 7.71 3.66 -2.02
N GLU A 142 7.81 4.89 -2.52
CA GLU A 142 6.93 5.38 -3.58
C GLU A 142 7.01 4.56 -4.87
N THR A 143 8.21 4.16 -5.29
CA THR A 143 8.42 3.33 -6.49
C THR A 143 7.89 1.92 -6.27
N ALA A 144 8.11 1.33 -5.09
CA ALA A 144 7.63 0.00 -4.73
C ALA A 144 6.09 -0.06 -4.76
N ALA A 145 5.43 0.93 -4.15
CA ALA A 145 3.97 1.01 -4.12
C ALA A 145 3.35 1.17 -5.52
N VAL A 146 3.85 2.13 -6.31
CA VAL A 146 3.37 2.35 -7.69
C VAL A 146 3.57 1.08 -8.53
N SER A 147 4.76 0.45 -8.44
CA SER A 147 5.07 -0.77 -9.20
C SER A 147 4.15 -1.94 -8.80
N LEU A 148 3.96 -2.16 -7.50
CA LEU A 148 3.09 -3.22 -6.99
C LEU A 148 1.66 -3.08 -7.52
N ILE A 149 1.08 -1.88 -7.41
CA ILE A 149 -0.29 -1.62 -7.86
C ILE A 149 -0.38 -1.80 -9.37
N SER A 150 0.56 -1.28 -10.15
CA SER A 150 0.57 -1.46 -11.60
C SER A 150 0.63 -2.94 -12.01
N ILE A 151 1.44 -3.76 -11.33
CA ILE A 151 1.53 -5.20 -11.61
C ILE A 151 0.22 -5.91 -11.25
N ILE A 152 -0.35 -5.63 -10.08
CA ILE A 152 -1.63 -6.22 -9.67
C ILE A 152 -2.75 -5.82 -10.64
N GLN A 153 -2.83 -4.54 -11.01
CA GLN A 153 -3.85 -4.05 -11.94
C GLN A 153 -3.68 -4.62 -13.35
N TYR A 154 -2.44 -4.89 -13.77
CA TYR A 154 -2.18 -5.55 -15.05
C TYR A 154 -2.64 -7.02 -15.02
N GLU A 155 -2.29 -7.77 -13.97
CA GLU A 155 -2.61 -9.19 -13.87
C GLU A 155 -4.09 -9.46 -13.58
N TRP A 156 -4.70 -8.65 -12.71
CA TRP A 156 -6.03 -8.90 -12.14
C TRP A 156 -7.01 -7.74 -12.28
N GLY A 157 -6.53 -6.56 -12.64
CA GLY A 157 -7.35 -5.35 -12.71
C GLY A 157 -7.80 -4.98 -14.10
N ASP A 158 -7.97 -3.67 -14.31
CA ASP A 158 -8.45 -3.04 -15.55
C ASP A 158 -7.33 -2.38 -16.37
N LEU A 159 -6.05 -2.61 -16.01
CA LEU A 159 -4.91 -2.23 -16.86
C LEU A 159 -4.57 -3.30 -17.90
N ASN A 160 -5.27 -4.44 -17.90
CA ASN A 160 -5.38 -5.30 -19.06
C ASN A 160 -6.56 -4.84 -19.95
N LEU A 161 -6.46 -5.10 -21.25
CA LEU A 161 -7.49 -4.73 -22.24
C LEU A 161 -8.42 -5.91 -22.57
N GLU A 162 -8.45 -6.94 -21.72
CA GLU A 162 -9.25 -8.15 -21.95
C GLU A 162 -10.62 -8.10 -21.27
#